data_AF-A0A1F9Z705-F1
#
_entry.id   AF-A0A1F9Z705-F1
#
_cell.length_a   1.000
_cell.length_b   1.000
_cell.length_c   1.000
_cell.angle_alpha   90.00
_cell.angle_beta   90.00
_cell.angle_gamma   90.00
#
_symmetry.space_group_name_H-M   'P 1'
#
loop_
_entity.id
_entity.type
_entity.pdbx_description
1 polymer ?
#
loop_
_entity_poly.entity_id
_entity_poly.type
_entity_poly.pdbx_seq_one_letter_code
_entity_poly.pdbx_strand_id
1 'polypeptide(L)'
;MTPGHVERALSDLRRNPKVKEAEAVMGTYDVAVTGAFRSSGDLGRFQAEIEAKDFCEGSSVHPGFENWRREEKAEEPVAGWTLIRAVDAERAMKELQKVPSVQRLIGTTGEYNLIARIGAKDPNALQETVIRDIQKVHGVRRTETRPSLTKA
;
A
#
# COMPACT_ATOMS: atom_id res chain seq x y z
N MET A 1 -7.19 18.93 -1.89
CA MET A 1 -5.74 18.97 -2.18
C MET A 1 -5.28 20.43 -2.13
N THR A 2 -4.71 20.83 -1.00
CA THR A 2 -4.05 22.14 -0.88
C THR A 2 -2.67 22.05 -1.53
N PRO A 3 -2.30 22.96 -2.46
CA PRO A 3 -1.00 22.92 -3.12
C PRO A 3 0.16 22.86 -2.12
N GLY A 4 1.15 21.99 -2.36
CA GLY A 4 2.34 21.87 -1.52
C GLY A 4 2.19 20.97 -0.28
N HIS A 5 0.98 20.47 0.04
CA HIS A 5 0.77 19.62 1.21
C HIS A 5 1.41 18.24 1.05
N VAL A 6 1.33 17.65 -0.14
CA VAL A 6 1.91 16.33 -0.42
C VAL A 6 3.43 16.36 -0.32
N GLU A 7 4.07 17.39 -0.87
CA GLU A 7 5.53 17.56 -0.82
C GLU A 7 6.03 17.75 0.62
N ARG A 8 5.31 18.55 1.42
CA ARG A 8 5.60 18.73 2.84
C ARG A 8 5.43 17.43 3.62
N ALA A 9 4.33 16.71 3.39
CA ALA A 9 4.06 15.43 4.03
C ALA A 9 5.17 14.41 3.71
N LEU A 10 5.55 14.27 2.43
CA LEU A 10 6.63 13.38 2.02
C LEU A 10 7.98 13.77 2.63
N SER A 11 8.30 15.06 2.70
CA SER A 11 9.54 15.55 3.32
C SER A 11 9.61 15.23 4.82
N ASP A 12 8.52 15.43 5.55
CA ASP A 12 8.43 15.14 7.00
C ASP A 12 8.47 13.62 7.24
N LEU A 13 7.64 12.85 6.54
CA LEU A 13 7.54 11.40 6.67
C LEU A 13 8.87 10.70 6.36
N ARG A 14 9.57 11.08 5.29
CA ARG A 14 10.85 10.46 4.90
C ARG A 14 11.99 10.73 5.88
N ARG A 15 11.88 11.77 6.72
CA ARG A 15 12.85 12.06 7.79
C ARG A 15 12.57 11.26 9.08
N ASN A 16 11.39 10.65 9.19
CA ASN A 16 11.01 9.91 10.39
C ASN A 16 11.66 8.51 10.38
N PRO A 17 12.41 8.12 11.43
CA PRO A 17 13.12 6.84 11.46
C PRO A 17 12.21 5.60 11.50
N LYS A 18 10.92 5.76 11.84
CA LYS A 18 9.92 4.68 11.81
C LYS A 18 9.41 4.40 10.40
N VAL A 19 9.52 5.36 9.49
CA VAL A 19 9.08 5.25 8.10
C VAL A 19 10.14 4.52 7.29
N LYS A 20 9.71 3.55 6.48
CA LYS A 20 10.55 2.80 5.55
C LYS A 20 10.36 3.29 4.12
N GLU A 21 9.11 3.49 3.71
CA GLU A 21 8.76 3.99 2.39
C GLU A 21 7.61 5.00 2.55
N ALA A 22 7.69 6.12 1.82
CA ALA A 22 6.61 7.10 1.72
C ALA A 22 6.56 7.63 0.27
N GLU A 23 5.41 7.50 -0.37
CA GLU A 23 5.21 7.88 -1.76
C GLU A 23 3.85 8.54 -1.99
N ALA A 24 3.80 9.46 -2.96
CA ALA A 24 2.55 10.03 -3.42
C ALA A 24 1.75 8.98 -4.18
N VAL A 25 0.43 8.94 -3.94
CA VAL A 25 -0.49 8.02 -4.62
C VAL A 25 -1.74 8.77 -5.09
N MET A 26 -2.45 8.19 -6.03
CA MET A 26 -3.74 8.68 -6.49
C MET A 26 -4.89 7.94 -5.80
N GLY A 27 -5.93 8.66 -5.40
CA GLY A 27 -7.16 8.09 -4.82
C GLY A 27 -7.73 8.93 -3.68
N THR A 28 -8.38 8.27 -2.73
CA THR A 28 -8.96 8.93 -1.53
C THR A 28 -7.90 9.46 -0.55
N TYR A 29 -6.66 8.96 -0.66
CA TYR A 29 -5.52 9.42 0.12
C TYR A 29 -4.40 9.81 -0.84
N ASP A 30 -3.63 10.83 -0.49
CA ASP A 30 -2.56 11.36 -1.36
C ASP A 30 -1.19 10.73 -1.08
N VAL A 31 -1.01 10.07 0.07
CA VAL A 31 0.28 9.48 0.49
C VAL A 31 0.07 8.07 1.02
N ALA A 32 0.89 7.13 0.55
CA ALA A 32 1.03 5.80 1.13
C ALA A 32 2.34 5.73 1.94
N VAL A 33 2.27 5.14 3.13
CA VAL A 33 3.41 4.99 4.04
C VAL A 33 3.53 3.55 4.49
N THR A 34 4.74 2.99 4.42
CA THR A 34 5.07 1.76 5.13
C THR A 34 6.16 2.04 6.16
N GLY A 35 6.08 1.38 7.31
CA GLY A 35 6.97 1.61 8.43
C GLY A 35 7.17 0.36 9.27
N ALA A 36 8.13 0.42 10.18
CA ALA A 36 8.41 -0.65 11.14
C ALA A 36 8.02 -0.17 12.54
N PHE A 37 6.98 -0.77 13.10
CA PHE A 37 6.44 -0.43 14.41
C PHE A 37 6.54 -1.64 15.34
N ARG A 38 7.00 -1.44 16.58
CA ARG A 38 7.23 -2.55 17.53
C ARG A 38 5.94 -3.04 18.16
N SER A 39 4.89 -2.22 18.15
CA SER A 39 3.59 -2.53 18.74
C SER A 39 2.47 -1.74 18.06
N SER A 40 1.22 -2.16 18.27
CA SER A 40 0.04 -1.39 17.87
C SER A 40 -0.01 -0.01 18.54
N GLY A 41 0.45 0.10 19.79
CA GLY A 41 0.55 1.39 20.49
C GLY A 41 1.58 2.33 19.86
N ASP A 42 2.71 1.81 19.38
CA ASP A 42 3.71 2.62 18.66
C ASP A 42 3.17 3.13 17.33
N LEU A 43 2.41 2.28 16.62
CA LEU A 43 1.74 2.64 15.38
C LEU A 43 0.64 3.68 15.62
N GLY A 44 -0.18 3.52 16.67
CA GLY A 44 -1.22 4.49 17.04
C GLY A 44 -0.65 5.85 17.47
N ARG A 45 0.47 5.87 18.19
CA ARG A 45 1.19 7.13 18.50
C ARG A 45 1.70 7.81 17.25
N PHE A 46 2.31 7.05 16.34
CA PHE A 46 2.75 7.60 15.05
C PHE A 46 1.57 8.15 14.23
N GLN A 47 0.44 7.45 14.20
CA GLN A 47 -0.77 7.94 13.54
C GLN A 47 -1.21 9.29 14.12
N ALA A 48 -1.32 9.39 15.45
CA ALA A 48 -1.71 10.64 16.12
C ALA A 48 -0.70 11.78 15.87
N GLU A 49 0.60 11.48 15.81
CA GLU A 49 1.65 12.45 15.44
C GLU A 49 1.45 13.00 14.03
N ILE A 50 1.03 12.16 13.06
CA ILE A 50 0.76 12.57 11.68
C ILE A 50 -0.56 13.32 11.58
N GLU A 51 -1.62 12.86 12.23
CA GLU A 51 -2.94 13.53 12.25
C GLU A 51 -2.89 14.91 12.92
N ALA A 52 -1.90 15.17 13.79
CA ALA A 52 -1.66 16.49 14.36
C ALA A 52 -0.98 17.48 13.40
N LYS A 53 -0.55 17.04 12.21
CA LYS A 53 0.13 17.91 11.22
C LYS A 53 -0.91 18.67 10.39
N ASP A 54 -0.60 19.92 10.06
CA ASP A 54 -1.45 20.81 9.24
C ASP A 54 -1.72 20.27 7.83
N PHE A 55 -0.85 19.39 7.33
CA PHE A 55 -1.00 18.75 6.03
C PHE A 55 -1.87 17.48 6.05
N CYS A 56 -2.28 16.98 7.22
CA CYS A 56 -3.07 15.76 7.34
C CYS A 56 -4.55 16.08 7.58
N GLU A 57 -5.39 15.80 6.58
CA GLU A 57 -6.85 15.92 6.71
C GLU A 57 -7.49 14.61 7.24
N GLY A 58 -6.75 13.50 7.19
CA GLY A 58 -7.18 12.20 7.69
C GLY A 58 -6.15 11.12 7.39
N SER A 59 -6.21 10.02 8.15
CA SER A 59 -5.33 8.87 7.94
C SER A 59 -6.09 7.55 8.05
N SER A 60 -5.52 6.49 7.47
CA SER A 60 -5.99 5.11 7.65
C SER A 60 -4.80 4.22 7.93
N VAL A 61 -4.94 3.34 8.92
CA VAL A 61 -3.87 2.50 9.42
C VAL A 61 -4.25 1.03 9.29
N HIS A 62 -3.31 0.26 8.75
CA HIS A 62 -3.46 -1.18 8.55
C HIS A 62 -2.29 -1.90 9.25
N PRO A 63 -2.48 -2.41 10.49
CA PRO A 63 -1.44 -3.14 11.20
C PRO A 63 -1.06 -4.41 10.41
N GLY A 64 0.19 -4.46 9.96
CA GLY A 64 0.73 -5.61 9.24
C GLY A 64 1.28 -6.67 10.20
N PHE A 65 0.97 -7.94 9.97
CA PHE A 65 1.51 -9.09 10.71
C PHE A 65 2.36 -10.02 9.85
N GLU A 66 2.25 -9.92 8.53
CA GLU A 66 3.06 -10.64 7.56
C GLU A 66 3.50 -9.67 6.45
N ASN A 67 4.73 -9.83 5.94
CA ASN A 67 5.27 -8.97 4.89
C ASN A 67 6.16 -9.79 3.95
N TRP A 68 5.52 -10.33 2.91
CA TRP A 68 6.19 -11.07 1.85
C TRP A 68 6.65 -10.11 0.75
N ARG A 69 7.87 -10.30 0.24
CA ARG A 69 8.43 -9.57 -0.90
C ARG A 69 8.94 -10.56 -1.92
N ARG A 70 8.74 -10.26 -3.20
CA ARG A 70 9.32 -11.03 -4.30
C ARG A 70 10.81 -10.72 -4.41
N GLU A 71 11.63 -11.76 -4.43
CA GLU A 71 13.06 -11.64 -4.66
C GLU A 71 13.35 -11.29 -6.14
N GLU A 72 14.39 -10.49 -6.38
CA GLU A 72 15.02 -10.29 -7.70
C GLU A 72 14.13 -9.71 -8.83
N LYS A 73 12.95 -9.15 -8.52
CA LYS A 73 12.14 -8.48 -9.54
C LYS A 73 12.63 -7.04 -9.77
N ALA A 74 12.98 -6.72 -11.01
CA ALA A 74 13.28 -5.36 -11.43
C ALA A 74 12.08 -4.43 -11.14
N GLU A 75 12.39 -3.21 -10.75
CA GLU A 75 11.40 -2.18 -10.50
C GLU A 75 10.71 -1.79 -11.82
N GLU A 76 9.38 -1.85 -11.82
CA GLU A 76 8.55 -1.57 -13.00
C GLU A 76 8.24 -0.06 -13.03
N PRO A 77 8.13 0.57 -14.21
CA PRO A 77 8.02 2.02 -14.32
C PRO A 77 6.72 2.59 -13.72
N VAL A 78 5.69 1.75 -13.56
CA VAL A 78 4.44 2.08 -12.89
C VAL A 78 4.22 1.10 -11.74
N ALA A 79 3.77 1.61 -10.59
CA ALA A 79 3.41 0.79 -9.46
C ALA A 79 2.11 1.27 -8.81
N GLY A 80 1.54 0.45 -7.94
CA GLY A 80 0.38 0.83 -7.13
C GLY A 80 0.18 -0.07 -5.92
N TRP A 81 -0.51 0.48 -4.92
CA TRP A 81 -0.97 -0.28 -3.76
C TRP A 81 -2.41 -0.71 -3.96
N THR A 82 -2.67 -2.02 -3.91
CA THR A 82 -4.01 -2.58 -3.96
C THR A 82 -4.39 -3.12 -2.60
N LEU A 83 -5.36 -2.49 -1.96
CA LEU A 83 -5.98 -2.96 -0.73
C LEU A 83 -7.03 -4.00 -1.09
N ILE A 84 -7.01 -5.15 -0.41
CA ILE A 84 -7.78 -6.34 -0.79
C ILE A 84 -8.56 -6.85 0.43
N ARG A 85 -9.86 -7.06 0.24
CA ARG A 85 -10.71 -7.84 1.15
C ARG A 85 -10.86 -9.24 0.58
N ALA A 86 -10.35 -10.24 1.29
CA ALA A 86 -10.57 -11.65 0.99
C ALA A 86 -11.40 -12.32 2.11
N VAL A 87 -12.17 -13.36 1.77
CA VAL A 87 -12.83 -14.22 2.77
C VAL A 87 -11.80 -15.11 3.48
N ASP A 88 -10.87 -15.65 2.71
CA ASP A 88 -9.77 -16.49 3.17
C ASP A 88 -8.46 -15.81 2.76
N ALA A 89 -7.90 -15.03 3.70
CA ALA A 89 -6.71 -14.21 3.44
C ALA A 89 -5.47 -15.07 3.20
N GLU A 90 -5.30 -16.19 3.91
CA GLU A 90 -4.15 -17.07 3.75
C GLU A 90 -4.13 -17.71 2.36
N ARG A 91 -5.28 -18.24 1.90
CA ARG A 91 -5.38 -18.81 0.56
C ARG A 91 -5.20 -17.74 -0.51
N ALA A 92 -5.85 -16.59 -0.36
CA ALA A 92 -5.71 -15.50 -1.32
C ALA A 92 -4.25 -15.02 -1.41
N MET A 93 -3.55 -14.90 -0.28
CA MET A 93 -2.13 -14.53 -0.25
C MET A 93 -1.26 -15.53 -1.02
N LYS A 94 -1.44 -16.84 -0.80
CA LYS A 94 -0.72 -17.89 -1.54
C LYS A 94 -0.95 -17.83 -3.05
N GLU A 95 -2.16 -17.52 -3.50
CA GLU A 95 -2.44 -17.34 -4.93
C GLU A 95 -1.84 -16.03 -5.48
N LEU A 96 -1.92 -14.93 -4.73
CA LEU A 96 -1.34 -13.64 -5.11
C LEU A 96 0.19 -13.69 -5.22
N GLN A 97 0.87 -14.51 -4.40
CA GLN A 97 2.31 -14.76 -4.52
C GLN A 97 2.70 -15.37 -5.88
N LYS A 98 1.78 -16.05 -6.57
CA LYS A 98 2.01 -16.61 -7.90
C LYS A 98 1.83 -15.59 -9.03
N VAL A 99 1.19 -14.45 -8.76
CA VAL A 99 0.95 -13.39 -9.76
C VAL A 99 2.26 -12.62 -10.00
N PRO A 100 2.84 -12.65 -11.22
CA PRO A 100 4.17 -12.06 -11.47
C PRO A 100 4.24 -10.56 -11.23
N SER A 101 3.15 -9.83 -11.47
CA SER A 101 3.06 -8.38 -11.26
C SER A 101 3.10 -7.99 -9.78
N VAL A 102 2.75 -8.90 -8.87
CA VAL A 102 2.79 -8.66 -7.41
C VAL A 102 4.24 -8.70 -6.93
N GLN A 103 4.70 -7.58 -6.37
CA GLN A 103 6.06 -7.38 -5.85
C GLN A 103 6.12 -7.53 -4.32
N ARG A 104 5.03 -7.19 -3.62
CA ARG A 104 4.95 -7.24 -2.16
C ARG A 104 3.53 -7.56 -1.73
N LEU A 105 3.39 -8.33 -0.66
CA LEU A 105 2.13 -8.63 0.00
C LEU A 105 2.28 -8.42 1.50
N ILE A 106 1.33 -7.70 2.09
CA ILE A 106 1.26 -7.42 3.51
C ILE A 106 -0.06 -8.00 4.02
N GLY A 107 0.02 -8.93 4.97
CA GLY A 107 -1.14 -9.43 5.70
C GLY A 107 -1.52 -8.41 6.77
N THR A 108 -2.78 -7.95 6.77
CA THR A 108 -3.23 -6.86 7.65
C THR A 108 -4.48 -7.23 8.44
N THR A 109 -4.65 -6.60 9.60
CA THR A 109 -5.93 -6.63 10.32
C THR A 109 -6.77 -5.41 9.93
N GLY A 110 -8.09 -5.57 9.75
CA GLY A 110 -9.01 -4.47 9.49
C GLY A 110 -10.02 -4.77 8.38
N GLU A 111 -10.53 -3.70 7.74
CA GLU A 111 -11.45 -3.84 6.60
C GLU A 111 -10.76 -4.57 5.45
N TYR A 112 -9.64 -4.06 4.96
CA TYR A 112 -8.77 -4.77 4.04
C TYR A 112 -7.80 -5.65 4.82
N ASN A 113 -7.79 -6.95 4.52
CA ASN A 113 -6.99 -7.95 5.23
C ASN A 113 -5.73 -8.38 4.46
N LEU A 114 -5.55 -7.83 3.25
CA LEU A 114 -4.33 -7.94 2.47
C LEU A 114 -4.05 -6.59 1.78
N ILE A 115 -2.77 -6.23 1.65
CA ILE A 115 -2.32 -5.10 0.84
C ILE A 115 -1.23 -5.61 -0.10
N ALA A 116 -1.39 -5.40 -1.40
CA ALA A 116 -0.43 -5.79 -2.43
C ALA A 116 0.25 -4.56 -3.04
N ARG A 117 1.57 -4.59 -3.22
CA ARG A 117 2.26 -3.71 -4.17
C ARG A 117 2.38 -4.42 -5.50
N ILE A 118 1.93 -3.76 -6.56
CA ILE A 118 1.95 -4.27 -7.93
C ILE A 118 2.84 -3.36 -8.76
N GLY A 119 3.71 -3.94 -9.56
CA GLY A 119 4.46 -3.25 -10.61
C GLY A 119 3.93 -3.61 -12.00
N ALA A 120 3.93 -2.65 -12.91
CA ALA A 120 3.49 -2.81 -14.30
C ALA A 120 4.27 -1.87 -15.24
N LYS A 121 4.31 -2.25 -16.52
CA LYS A 121 4.97 -1.47 -17.58
C LYS A 121 4.29 -0.13 -17.89
N ASP A 122 3.00 0.00 -17.65
CA ASP A 122 2.18 1.18 -17.93
C ASP A 122 0.88 1.17 -17.09
N PRO A 123 0.12 2.28 -17.04
CA PRO A 123 -1.12 2.35 -16.25
C PRO A 123 -2.22 1.38 -16.69
N ASN A 124 -2.31 1.07 -17.98
CA ASN A 124 -3.31 0.12 -18.49
C ASN A 124 -2.99 -1.29 -17.99
N ALA A 125 -1.72 -1.70 -18.06
CA ALA A 125 -1.25 -2.97 -17.55
C ALA A 125 -1.45 -3.10 -16.02
N LEU A 126 -1.31 -2.01 -15.27
CA LEU A 126 -1.62 -1.99 -13.83
C LEU A 126 -3.12 -2.28 -13.60
N GLN A 127 -4.00 -1.60 -14.33
CA GLN A 127 -5.44 -1.81 -14.22
C GLN A 127 -5.86 -3.22 -14.64
N GLU A 128 -5.31 -3.73 -15.75
CA GLU A 128 -5.57 -5.08 -16.24
C GLU A 128 -5.15 -6.14 -15.23
N THR A 129 -3.96 -5.99 -14.61
CA THR A 129 -3.48 -6.89 -13.55
C THR A 129 -4.49 -6.95 -12.40
N VAL A 130 -5.00 -5.81 -11.95
CA VAL A 130 -5.97 -5.77 -10.85
C VAL A 130 -7.26 -6.51 -11.24
N ILE A 131 -7.81 -6.25 -12.42
CA ILE A 131 -9.11 -6.81 -12.86
C ILE A 131 -8.99 -8.30 -13.20
N ARG A 132 -7.94 -8.71 -13.89
CA ARG A 132 -7.79 -10.06 -14.45
C ARG A 132 -7.11 -11.02 -13.49
N ASP A 133 -6.11 -10.55 -12.75
CA ASP A 133 -5.26 -11.43 -11.97
C ASP A 133 -5.59 -11.38 -10.48
N ILE A 134 -5.94 -10.20 -9.93
CA ILE A 134 -6.20 -10.04 -8.49
C ILE A 134 -7.66 -10.25 -8.15
N GLN A 135 -8.58 -9.55 -8.81
CA GLN A 135 -10.02 -9.65 -8.53
C GLN A 135 -10.60 -11.04 -8.87
N LYS A 136 -9.89 -11.83 -9.68
CA LYS A 136 -10.29 -13.21 -10.02
C LYS A 136 -9.76 -14.25 -9.03
N VAL A 137 -8.86 -13.89 -8.11
CA VAL A 137 -8.43 -14.81 -7.05
C VAL A 137 -9.64 -15.23 -6.22
N HIS A 138 -9.83 -16.54 -6.09
CA HIS A 138 -10.96 -17.09 -5.35
C HIS A 138 -10.99 -16.55 -3.91
N GLY A 139 -12.13 -15.98 -3.53
CA GLY A 139 -12.35 -15.42 -2.19
C GLY A 139 -12.04 -13.92 -2.07
N VAL A 140 -11.44 -13.28 -3.08
CA VAL A 140 -11.37 -11.81 -3.15
C VAL A 140 -12.78 -11.26 -3.36
N ARG A 141 -13.16 -10.29 -2.52
CA ARG A 141 -14.51 -9.67 -2.50
C ARG A 141 -14.47 -8.22 -2.94
N ARG A 142 -13.41 -7.51 -2.60
CA ARG A 142 -13.25 -6.09 -2.88
C ARG A 142 -11.78 -5.76 -3.06
N THR A 143 -11.50 -4.85 -3.97
CA THR A 143 -10.19 -4.25 -4.14
C THR A 143 -10.32 -2.74 -4.27
N GLU A 144 -9.35 -2.01 -3.74
CA GLU A 144 -9.15 -0.58 -4.00
C GLU A 144 -7.69 -0.37 -4.38
N THR A 145 -7.45 0.23 -5.54
CA THR A 145 -6.08 0.44 -6.05
C THR A 145 -5.74 1.91 -6.01
N ARG A 146 -4.56 2.20 -5.48
CA ARG A 146 -3.96 3.53 -5.40
C ARG A 146 -2.67 3.54 -6.22
N PRO A 147 -2.72 3.98 -7.50
CA PRO A 147 -1.54 4.10 -8.33
C PRO A 147 -0.52 5.05 -7.69
N SER A 148 0.76 4.68 -7.73
CA SER A 148 1.84 5.56 -7.30
C SER A 148 2.07 6.67 -8.33
N LEU A 149 2.28 7.87 -7.83
CA LEU A 149 2.70 9.05 -8.60
C LEU A 149 4.21 9.28 -8.52
N THR A 150 4.90 8.50 -7.69
CA THR A 150 6.36 8.55 -7.58
C THR A 150 6.92 7.60 -8.63
N LYS A 151 7.89 8.06 -9.43
CA LYS A 151 8.65 7.15 -10.29
C LYS A 151 9.30 6.10 -9.38
N ALA A 152 9.06 4.84 -9.71
CA ALA A 152 9.68 3.69 -9.09
C ALA A 152 11.20 3.76 -9.33
#